data_AF-A0AAX6H4L6-F1
#
_entry.id   AF-A0AAX6H4L6-F1
#
_cell.length_a   1.000
_cell.length_b   1.000
_cell.length_c   1.000
_cell.angle_alpha   90.00
_cell.angle_beta   90.00
_cell.angle_gamma   90.00
#
_symmetry.space_group_name_H-M   'P 1'
#
loop_
_entity.id
_entity.type
_entity.pdbx_description
1 polymer ?
#
loop_
_entity_poly.entity_id
_entity_poly.type
_entity_poly.pdbx_seq_one_letter_code
_entity_poly.pdbx_strand_id
1 'polypeptide(L)'
;MGLPWYRVHTVVLNDPGRLLSVHIMHTALVSGWAGSMALYELAVFDPSNPVLDPMWRQGMFVIPFMTRLGITNSWGGWGISGGTITNPGIWSYEGVAGGTYCVFWLVFLGSHLALGVLGPRNIL
;
A
#
# COMPACT_ATOMS: atom_id res chain seq x y z
N MET A 1 34.79 -11.11 17.54
CA MET A 1 33.67 -10.31 18.08
C MET A 1 32.60 -10.22 17.01
N GLY A 2 31.32 -10.36 17.35
CA GLY A 2 30.22 -10.30 16.38
C GLY A 2 29.92 -8.87 15.88
N LEU A 3 28.97 -8.75 14.94
CA LEU A 3 28.48 -7.44 14.47
C LEU A 3 27.69 -6.71 15.57
N PRO A 4 27.90 -5.40 15.78
CA PRO A 4 27.02 -4.58 16.61
C PRO A 4 25.59 -4.51 16.05
N TRP A 5 24.59 -4.35 16.92
CA TRP A 5 23.16 -4.38 16.54
C TRP A 5 22.76 -3.38 15.45
N TYR A 6 23.37 -2.19 15.43
CA TYR A 6 23.08 -1.14 14.44
C TYR A 6 23.74 -1.40 13.07
N ARG A 7 24.53 -2.48 12.92
CA ARG A 7 25.19 -2.86 11.66
C ARG A 7 24.64 -4.14 11.04
N VAL A 8 23.58 -4.73 11.58
CA VAL A 8 23.08 -6.04 11.10
C VAL A 8 22.74 -6.07 9.61
N HIS A 9 22.31 -4.94 9.01
CA HIS A 9 22.00 -4.88 7.59
C HIS A 9 23.22 -4.75 6.66
N THR A 10 24.44 -4.55 7.18
CA THR A 10 25.63 -4.47 6.31
C THR A 10 25.96 -5.79 5.63
N VAL A 11 25.37 -6.91 6.10
CA VAL A 11 25.58 -8.25 5.54
C VAL A 11 25.11 -8.40 4.09
N VAL A 12 24.20 -7.55 3.61
CA VAL A 12 23.69 -7.60 2.23
C VAL A 12 24.43 -6.67 1.26
N LEU A 13 25.42 -5.90 1.71
CA LEU A 13 26.09 -4.89 0.87
C LEU A 13 26.79 -5.49 -0.36
N ASN A 14 27.36 -6.69 -0.23
CA ASN A 14 28.02 -7.42 -1.32
C ASN A 14 27.24 -8.66 -1.77
N ASP A 15 25.94 -8.73 -1.44
CA ASP A 15 25.06 -9.82 -1.85
C ASP A 15 23.87 -9.23 -2.60
N PRO A 16 23.99 -9.00 -3.92
CA PRO A 16 22.95 -8.34 -4.71
C PRO A 16 21.63 -9.12 -4.76
N GLY A 17 21.68 -10.46 -4.67
CA GLY A 17 20.48 -11.30 -4.64
C GLY A 17 19.66 -11.08 -3.36
N ARG A 18 20.32 -11.09 -2.20
CA ARG A 18 19.66 -10.77 -0.92
C ARG A 18 19.29 -9.30 -0.81
N LEU A 19 20.12 -8.40 -1.34
CA LEU A 19 19.82 -6.98 -1.39
C LEU A 19 18.51 -6.73 -2.14
N LEU A 20 18.32 -7.36 -3.31
CA LEU A 20 17.06 -7.28 -4.05
C LEU A 20 15.89 -7.82 -3.24
N SER A 21 16.04 -8.98 -2.60
CA SER A 21 14.99 -9.57 -1.77
C SER A 21 14.51 -8.62 -0.67
N VAL A 22 15.42 -7.97 0.07
CA VAL A 22 15.03 -7.05 1.15
C VAL A 22 14.37 -5.77 0.63
N HIS A 23 14.74 -5.29 -0.56
CA HIS A 23 14.05 -4.15 -1.20
C HIS A 23 12.63 -4.53 -1.62
N ILE A 24 12.43 -5.73 -2.17
CA ILE A 24 11.10 -6.25 -2.49
C ILE A 24 10.28 -6.40 -1.19
N MET A 25 10.87 -6.91 -0.10
CA MET A 25 10.20 -7.00 1.20
C MET A 25 9.78 -5.61 1.72
N HIS A 26 10.66 -4.62 1.67
CA HIS A 26 10.32 -3.25 2.06
C HIS A 26 9.16 -2.70 1.21
N THR A 27 9.17 -2.96 -0.10
CA THR A 27 8.10 -2.57 -1.02
C THR A 27 6.76 -3.25 -0.68
N ALA A 28 6.82 -4.51 -0.26
CA ALA A 28 5.65 -5.22 0.25
C ALA A 28 5.09 -4.52 1.49
N LEU A 29 5.93 -4.24 2.50
CA LEU A 29 5.49 -3.56 3.72
C LEU A 29 4.82 -2.21 3.44
N VAL A 30 5.39 -1.41 2.55
CA VAL A 30 4.81 -0.12 2.16
C VAL A 30 3.47 -0.29 1.44
N SER A 31 3.36 -1.28 0.55
CA SER A 31 2.11 -1.59 -0.16
C SER A 31 1.04 -2.10 0.82
N GLY A 32 1.41 -2.96 1.77
CA GLY A 32 0.53 -3.47 2.81
C GLY A 32 0.02 -2.33 3.71
N TRP A 33 0.90 -1.39 4.09
CA TRP A 33 0.51 -0.18 4.81
C TRP A 33 -0.48 0.66 4.00
N ALA A 34 -0.20 0.94 2.72
CA ALA A 34 -1.06 1.78 1.89
C ALA A 34 -2.47 1.18 1.71
N GLY A 35 -2.55 -0.13 1.44
CA GLY A 35 -3.83 -0.83 1.33
C GLY A 35 -4.59 -0.88 2.66
N SER A 36 -3.93 -1.20 3.77
CA SER A 36 -4.57 -1.27 5.09
C SER A 36 -5.04 0.09 5.60
N MET A 37 -4.28 1.17 5.37
CA MET A 37 -4.72 2.53 5.71
C MET A 37 -5.92 2.97 4.88
N ALA A 38 -5.97 2.64 3.58
CA ALA A 38 -7.13 2.95 2.75
C ALA A 38 -8.39 2.19 3.22
N LEU A 39 -8.26 0.90 3.55
CA LEU A 39 -9.37 0.12 4.12
C LEU A 39 -9.82 0.65 5.48
N TYR A 40 -8.87 1.05 6.34
CA TYR A 40 -9.18 1.64 7.64
C TYR A 40 -9.94 2.96 7.48
N GLU A 41 -9.45 3.87 6.65
CA GLU A 41 -10.12 5.14 6.38
C GLU A 41 -11.52 4.93 5.81
N LEU A 42 -11.70 4.02 4.85
CA LEU A 42 -13.02 3.69 4.31
C LEU A 42 -13.99 3.11 5.35
N ALA A 43 -13.48 2.40 6.36
CA ALA A 43 -14.30 1.83 7.42
C ALA A 43 -14.83 2.89 8.42
N VAL A 44 -14.14 4.04 8.54
CA VAL A 44 -14.49 5.10 9.51
C VAL A 44 -14.95 6.41 8.86
N PHE A 45 -14.74 6.59 7.57
CA PHE A 45 -15.11 7.80 6.82
C PHE A 45 -16.63 7.94 6.71
N ASP A 46 -17.15 9.12 7.06
CA ASP A 46 -18.54 9.49 6.85
C ASP A 46 -18.68 10.40 5.61
N PRO A 47 -19.25 9.90 4.49
CA PRO A 47 -19.44 10.68 3.27
C PRO A 47 -20.69 11.56 3.27
N SER A 48 -21.48 11.60 4.34
CA SER A 48 -22.84 12.19 4.35
C SER A 48 -22.89 13.71 4.15
N ASN A 49 -21.85 14.45 4.59
CA ASN A 49 -21.84 15.90 4.56
C ASN A 49 -20.49 16.48 4.09
N PRO A 50 -20.24 16.53 2.77
CA PRO A 50 -18.97 17.02 2.24
C PRO A 50 -18.75 18.54 2.44
N VAL A 51 -19.78 19.30 2.84
CA VAL A 51 -19.68 20.76 3.05
C VAL A 51 -19.18 21.07 4.46
N LEU A 52 -19.83 20.51 5.49
CA LEU A 52 -19.52 20.81 6.88
C LEU A 52 -18.60 19.79 7.54
N ASP A 53 -18.56 18.56 7.02
CA ASP A 53 -17.69 17.51 7.53
C ASP A 53 -16.87 16.82 6.42
N PRO A 54 -16.02 17.58 5.69
CA PRO A 54 -15.15 17.00 4.66
C PRO A 54 -14.03 16.13 5.25
N MET A 55 -13.39 15.33 4.38
CA MET A 55 -12.32 14.37 4.71
C MET A 55 -11.23 14.91 5.66
N TRP A 56 -10.85 16.19 5.55
CA TRP A 56 -9.79 16.78 6.37
C TRP A 56 -10.24 17.08 7.81
N ARG A 57 -11.55 17.18 8.10
CA ARG A 57 -12.08 17.29 9.46
C ARG A 57 -12.14 15.95 10.19
N GLN A 58 -12.29 14.87 9.43
CA GLN A 58 -12.35 13.50 9.95
C GLN A 58 -10.97 12.85 10.12
N GLY A 59 -9.88 13.57 9.82
CA GLY A 59 -8.51 13.06 9.96
C GLY A 59 -8.10 12.06 8.87
N MET A 60 -8.73 12.10 7.70
CA MET A 60 -8.35 11.24 6.58
C MET A 60 -7.00 11.66 6.00
N PHE A 61 -6.11 10.71 5.81
CA PHE A 61 -4.77 10.92 5.28
C PHE A 61 -4.65 10.44 3.83
N VAL A 62 -5.02 9.20 3.50
CA VAL A 62 -4.83 8.60 2.17
C VAL A 62 -5.97 8.86 1.18
N ILE A 63 -7.21 9.03 1.63
CA ILE A 63 -8.35 9.43 0.77
C ILE A 63 -8.07 10.73 -0.03
N PRO A 64 -7.50 11.79 0.55
CA PRO A 64 -7.09 12.97 -0.20
C PRO A 64 -6.10 12.67 -1.36
N PHE A 65 -5.13 11.78 -1.14
CA PHE A 65 -4.15 11.42 -2.20
C PHE A 65 -4.79 10.63 -3.34
N MET A 66 -5.71 9.71 -3.03
CA MET A 66 -6.48 9.00 -4.05
C MET A 66 -7.37 9.97 -4.84
N THR A 67 -8.05 10.88 -4.13
CA THR A 67 -8.95 11.89 -4.73
C THR A 67 -8.19 12.86 -5.63
N ARG A 68 -6.98 13.26 -5.24
CA ARG A 68 -6.11 14.11 -6.06
C ARG A 68 -5.81 13.49 -7.44
N LEU A 69 -5.81 12.17 -7.56
CA LEU A 69 -5.55 11.44 -8.80
C LEU A 69 -6.83 10.98 -9.51
N GLY A 70 -7.99 11.46 -9.10
CA GLY A 70 -9.27 11.24 -9.78
C GLY A 70 -10.13 10.11 -9.23
N ILE A 71 -9.70 9.41 -8.18
CA ILE A 71 -10.51 8.40 -7.50
C ILE A 71 -11.50 9.11 -6.59
N THR A 72 -12.77 9.15 -7.00
CA THR A 72 -13.80 10.00 -6.35
C THR A 72 -15.06 9.23 -5.95
N ASN A 73 -15.17 7.96 -6.34
CA ASN A 73 -16.37 7.15 -6.16
C ASN A 73 -16.08 5.91 -5.31
N SER A 74 -17.09 5.47 -4.56
CA SER A 74 -17.07 4.26 -3.75
C SER A 74 -18.05 3.21 -4.26
N TRP A 75 -17.72 1.93 -4.05
CA TRP A 75 -18.65 0.79 -4.20
C TRP A 75 -19.85 0.85 -3.24
N GLY A 76 -19.77 1.66 -2.18
CA GLY A 76 -20.89 2.01 -1.31
C GLY A 76 -21.92 2.96 -1.93
N GLY A 77 -21.76 3.35 -3.20
CA GLY A 77 -22.74 4.14 -3.94
C GLY A 77 -22.70 5.64 -3.68
N TRP A 78 -21.61 6.14 -3.08
CA TRP A 78 -21.39 7.57 -2.83
C TRP A 78 -20.19 8.08 -3.62
N GLY A 79 -20.23 9.38 -3.94
CA GLY A 79 -19.12 10.14 -4.51
C GLY A 79 -18.65 11.21 -3.53
N ILE A 80 -17.37 11.56 -3.58
CA ILE A 80 -16.73 12.45 -2.59
C ILE A 80 -17.29 13.88 -2.57
N SER A 81 -17.96 14.29 -3.65
CA SER A 81 -18.68 15.56 -3.75
C SER A 81 -20.14 15.49 -3.27
N GLY A 82 -20.57 14.38 -2.66
CA GLY A 82 -21.92 14.17 -2.12
C GLY A 82 -22.94 13.60 -3.10
N GLY A 83 -22.51 13.19 -4.30
CA GLY A 83 -23.38 12.54 -5.29
C GLY A 83 -23.66 11.07 -4.97
N THR A 84 -24.80 10.55 -5.44
CA THR A 84 -25.10 9.11 -5.44
C THR A 84 -24.60 8.48 -6.75
N ILE A 85 -23.86 7.39 -6.66
CA ILE A 85 -23.22 6.70 -7.79
C ILE A 85 -23.83 5.30 -7.94
N THR A 86 -24.32 4.99 -9.14
CA THR A 86 -24.90 3.67 -9.45
C THR A 86 -23.86 2.67 -9.94
N ASN A 87 -22.84 3.14 -10.68
CA ASN A 87 -21.75 2.30 -11.15
C ASN A 87 -20.40 3.04 -11.02
N PRO A 88 -19.66 2.82 -9.94
CA PRO A 88 -18.34 3.42 -9.71
C PRO A 88 -17.22 2.78 -10.55
N GLY A 89 -17.48 1.67 -11.23
CA GLY A 89 -16.47 0.91 -11.98
C GLY A 89 -15.43 0.21 -11.08
N ILE A 90 -14.35 -0.27 -11.68
CA ILE A 90 -13.29 -1.01 -10.96
C ILE A 90 -12.42 -0.07 -10.11
N TRP A 91 -12.15 1.14 -10.59
CA TRP A 91 -11.27 2.12 -9.93
C TRP A 91 -12.02 3.00 -8.92
N SER A 92 -12.61 2.37 -7.91
CA SER A 92 -13.12 3.03 -6.70
C SER A 92 -12.05 3.11 -5.61
N TYR A 93 -12.35 3.76 -4.48
CA TYR A 93 -11.48 3.71 -3.32
C TYR A 93 -11.20 2.27 -2.84
N GLU A 94 -12.24 1.42 -2.83
CA GLU A 94 -12.12 0.00 -2.49
C GLU A 94 -11.28 -0.75 -3.53
N GLY A 95 -11.46 -0.44 -4.81
CA GLY A 95 -10.67 -1.04 -5.90
C GLY A 95 -9.18 -0.74 -5.78
N VAL A 96 -8.82 0.51 -5.44
CA VAL A 96 -7.42 0.90 -5.19
C VAL A 96 -6.86 0.22 -3.95
N ALA A 97 -7.63 0.18 -2.85
CA ALA A 97 -7.22 -0.50 -1.62
C ALA A 97 -6.98 -2.00 -1.86
N GLY A 98 -7.94 -2.68 -2.51
CA GLY A 98 -7.85 -4.09 -2.87
C GLY A 98 -6.69 -4.38 -3.83
N GLY A 99 -6.50 -3.56 -4.87
CA GLY A 99 -5.39 -3.68 -5.80
C GLY A 99 -4.03 -3.57 -5.11
N THR A 100 -3.88 -2.60 -4.20
CA THR A 100 -2.65 -2.41 -3.42
C THR A 100 -2.39 -3.59 -2.48
N TYR A 101 -3.43 -4.18 -1.89
CA TYR A 101 -3.32 -5.38 -1.06
C TYR A 101 -2.92 -6.62 -1.88
N CYS A 102 -3.41 -6.75 -3.11
CA CYS A 102 -2.96 -7.79 -4.03
C CYS A 102 -1.47 -7.63 -4.37
N VAL A 103 -1.02 -6.39 -4.62
CA VAL A 103 0.42 -6.10 -4.84
C VAL A 103 1.24 -6.52 -3.63
N PHE A 104 0.80 -6.19 -2.41
CA PHE A 104 1.47 -6.62 -1.17
C PHE A 104 1.73 -8.13 -1.15
N TRP A 105 0.72 -8.96 -1.38
CA TRP A 105 0.90 -10.42 -1.37
C TRP A 105 1.82 -10.92 -2.47
N LEU A 106 1.68 -10.38 -3.68
CA LEU A 106 2.50 -10.76 -4.82
C LEU A 106 3.98 -10.47 -4.56
N VAL A 107 4.30 -9.27 -4.09
CA VAL A 107 5.70 -8.89 -3.83
C VAL A 107 6.24 -9.49 -2.53
N PHE A 108 5.40 -9.73 -1.53
CA PHE A 108 5.80 -10.48 -0.33
C PHE A 108 6.26 -11.89 -0.70
N LEU A 109 5.49 -12.62 -1.51
CA LEU A 109 5.89 -13.91 -2.03
C LEU A 109 7.14 -13.80 -2.92
N GLY A 110 7.18 -12.78 -3.78
CA GLY A 110 8.34 -12.47 -4.64
C GLY A 110 9.64 -12.28 -3.84
N SER A 111 9.58 -11.64 -2.67
CA SER A 111 10.76 -11.43 -1.81
C SER A 111 11.34 -12.75 -1.29
N HIS A 112 10.48 -13.71 -0.91
CA HIS A 112 10.91 -15.03 -0.43
C HIS A 112 11.49 -15.88 -1.57
N LEU A 113 10.85 -15.83 -2.74
CA LEU A 113 11.36 -16.51 -3.93
C LEU A 113 12.72 -15.92 -4.36
N ALA A 114 12.86 -14.59 -4.36
CA ALA A 114 14.12 -13.93 -4.65
C ALA A 114 15.23 -14.33 -3.64
N LEU A 115 14.90 -14.42 -2.35
CA LEU A 115 15.83 -14.86 -1.33
C LEU A 115 16.33 -16.29 -1.59
N GLY A 116 15.41 -17.22 -1.90
CA GLY A 116 15.75 -18.62 -2.12
C GLY A 116 16.47 -18.90 -3.44
N VAL A 117 16.11 -18.19 -4.51
CA VAL A 117 16.61 -18.45 -5.88
C VAL A 117 17.86 -17.64 -6.21
N LEU A 118 17.93 -16.38 -5.78
CA LEU A 118 19.01 -15.45 -6.12
C LEU A 118 20.00 -15.28 -4.97
N GLY A 119 19.59 -15.46 -3.71
CA GLY A 119 20.47 -15.33 -2.54
C GLY A 119 21.71 -16.23 -2.50
N PRO A 120 21.72 -17.47 -3.04
CA PRO A 120 22.94 -18.27 -3.12
C PRO A 120 23.74 -18.04 -4.40
N ARG A 121 23.20 -17.28 -5.37
CA ARG A 121 23.91 -16.98 -6.62
C ARG A 121 24.81 -15.78 -6.36
N ASN A 122 26.08 -16.04 -6.07
CA ASN A 122 27.14 -15.06 -6.28
C ASN A 122 27.22 -14.81 -7.79
N ILE A 123 26.40 -13.89 -8.29
CA ILE A 123 26.49 -13.41 -9.68
C ILE A 123 27.63 -12.38 -9.70
N LEU A 124 28.85 -12.84 -9.39
CA LEU A 124 30.18 -12.25 -9.64
C LEU A 124 31.22 -13.34 -9.36
#